data_AF-A0A916YIE5-F1
#
_entry.id   AF-A0A916YIE5-F1
#
_cell.length_a   1.000
_cell.length_b   1.000
_cell.length_c   1.000
_cell.angle_alpha   90.00
_cell.angle_beta   90.00
_cell.angle_gamma   90.00
#
_symmetry.space_group_name_H-M   'P 1'
#
loop_
_entity.id
_entity.type
_entity.pdbx_description
1 polymer ?
#
loop_
_entity_poly.entity_id
_entity_poly.type
_entity_poly.pdbx_seq_one_letter_code
_entity_poly.pdbx_strand_id
1 'polypeptide(L)'
;MRLVILISICWISLQNTFGQSFEEMKHLTDDNTVYKQFRQFYYKYYFLKEKDTLLVKLYTKPEHIAPFELSWKLERKSKLTFEQDYTAIHYLAMTVKAGDYFGQASLLQYDYLSKERRGMKHEQTGLVEVCSDISITPPTEGHFLITELNPRPEIREPLIKDNTWYSTHTTSDVGGSDKWKTWQGAVEVSSSYRIRDIQTIKTNIGFLKCFIIDANAQSLVGETRLVAYYNEEYGFVKLNFTNIDGSYLVMDINSVKKF
;
A
#
# COMPACT_ATOMS: atom_id res chain seq x y z
N MET A 1 -23.90 -36.87 17.73
CA MET A 1 -23.27 -36.00 16.73
C MET A 1 -22.68 -34.81 17.48
N ARG A 2 -21.39 -34.85 17.83
CA ARG A 2 -20.72 -33.80 18.61
C ARG A 2 -20.07 -32.82 17.64
N LEU A 3 -20.50 -31.56 17.69
CA LEU A 3 -19.93 -30.45 16.94
C LEU A 3 -18.63 -30.04 17.64
N VAL A 4 -17.49 -30.26 17.00
CA VAL A 4 -16.19 -29.74 17.46
C VAL A 4 -15.99 -28.39 16.78
N ILE A 5 -16.06 -27.32 17.58
CA ILE A 5 -15.68 -25.97 17.14
C ILE A 5 -14.15 -25.90 17.25
N LEU A 6 -13.47 -25.91 16.11
CA LEU A 6 -12.04 -25.59 16.03
C LEU A 6 -11.88 -24.08 16.19
N ILE A 7 -11.55 -23.64 17.40
CA ILE A 7 -11.02 -22.31 17.66
C ILE A 7 -9.52 -22.40 17.39
N SER A 8 -9.05 -21.78 16.32
CA SER A 8 -7.62 -21.64 16.04
C SER A 8 -7.06 -20.55 16.97
N ILE A 9 -6.37 -20.97 18.04
CA ILE A 9 -5.79 -20.04 19.01
C ILE A 9 -4.34 -19.78 18.59
N CYS A 10 -4.09 -18.61 18.00
CA CYS A 10 -2.75 -18.03 17.86
C CYS A 10 -2.24 -17.70 19.28
N TRP A 11 -1.46 -18.60 19.90
CA TRP A 11 -0.74 -18.29 21.15
C TRP A 11 0.48 -17.44 20.80
N ILE A 12 0.52 -16.18 21.26
CA ILE A 12 1.76 -15.39 21.29
C ILE A 12 2.12 -15.18 22.76
N SER A 13 3.20 -15.82 23.20
CA SER A 13 3.91 -15.47 24.42
C SER A 13 4.79 -14.25 24.16
N LEU A 14 4.34 -13.07 24.58
CA LEU A 14 5.20 -11.89 24.69
C LEU A 14 5.86 -11.91 26.08
N GLN A 15 7.13 -12.31 26.13
CA GLN A 15 8.03 -11.90 27.22
C GLN A 15 9.25 -11.20 26.60
N ASN A 16 9.46 -9.96 27.03
CA ASN A 16 10.68 -9.19 26.79
C ASN A 16 11.88 -9.91 27.40
N THR A 17 12.90 -10.24 26.59
CA THR A 17 14.27 -10.35 27.09
C THR A 17 15.28 -9.93 26.03
N PHE A 18 16.13 -9.00 26.45
CA PHE A 18 17.39 -8.60 25.86
C PHE A 18 18.27 -9.83 25.57
N GLY A 19 18.75 -9.96 24.33
CA GLY A 19 19.79 -10.92 23.93
C GLY A 19 19.27 -12.23 23.36
N GLN A 20 18.98 -12.26 22.06
CA GLN A 20 18.89 -13.50 21.30
C GLN A 20 19.99 -13.55 20.23
N SER A 21 20.68 -14.69 20.19
CA SER A 21 21.72 -15.06 19.24
C SER A 21 21.18 -15.10 17.80
N PHE A 22 22.07 -14.88 16.84
CA PHE A 22 21.86 -14.81 15.38
C PHE A 22 21.09 -15.99 14.72
N GLU A 23 20.70 -17.02 15.46
CA GLU A 23 20.04 -18.25 14.96
C GLU A 23 18.52 -18.31 15.21
N GLU A 24 17.89 -17.32 15.85
CA GLU A 24 16.43 -17.29 16.10
C GLU A 24 15.68 -16.19 15.31
N MET A 25 16.20 -15.72 14.17
CA MET A 25 15.38 -14.94 13.23
C MET A 25 14.50 -15.89 12.41
N LYS A 26 13.37 -16.30 12.99
CA LYS A 26 12.20 -16.70 12.20
C LYS A 26 12.01 -15.65 11.12
N HIS A 27 12.07 -16.01 9.83
CA HIS A 27 11.93 -14.97 8.81
C HIS A 27 10.55 -14.35 8.98
N LEU A 28 10.48 -13.02 9.07
CA LEU A 28 9.22 -12.29 9.27
C LEU A 28 8.18 -12.57 8.17
N THR A 29 8.58 -13.20 7.07
CA THR A 29 7.72 -13.63 5.97
C THR A 29 7.15 -15.04 6.12
N ASP A 30 7.70 -15.89 7.01
CA ASP A 30 7.34 -17.32 7.08
C ASP A 30 5.92 -17.56 7.60
N ASP A 31 5.38 -16.61 8.36
CA ASP A 31 4.01 -16.65 8.89
C ASP A 31 2.98 -16.03 7.95
N ASN A 32 3.41 -15.41 6.84
CA ASN A 32 2.48 -14.74 5.93
C ASN A 32 1.57 -15.78 5.24
N THR A 33 0.27 -15.61 5.39
CA THR A 33 -0.74 -16.48 4.77
C THR A 33 -1.19 -15.93 3.42
N VAL A 34 -1.37 -14.61 3.32
CA VAL A 34 -1.82 -13.91 2.12
C VAL A 34 -0.63 -13.45 1.30
N TYR A 35 0.27 -12.69 1.92
CA TYR A 35 1.40 -12.05 1.26
C TYR A 35 2.65 -12.95 1.36
N LYS A 36 2.55 -14.12 0.74
CA LYS A 36 3.65 -15.09 0.67
C LYS A 36 4.82 -14.54 -0.14
N GLN A 37 6.02 -14.94 0.26
CA GLN A 37 7.26 -14.61 -0.44
C GLN A 37 7.15 -14.91 -1.95
N PHE A 38 7.70 -14.00 -2.75
CA PHE A 38 7.70 -13.97 -4.22
C PHE A 38 6.33 -13.88 -4.91
N ARG A 39 5.22 -13.92 -4.18
CA ARG A 39 3.91 -13.63 -4.75
C ARG A 39 3.86 -12.20 -5.27
N GLN A 40 3.33 -12.02 -6.47
CA GLN A 40 3.26 -10.72 -7.14
C GLN A 40 1.81 -10.29 -7.36
N PHE A 41 1.51 -9.06 -6.95
CA PHE A 41 0.21 -8.42 -7.10
C PHE A 41 0.36 -7.23 -8.03
N TYR A 42 -0.28 -7.29 -9.19
CA TYR A 42 -0.24 -6.20 -10.16
C TYR A 42 -1.50 -5.36 -9.99
N TYR A 43 -1.31 -4.06 -9.77
CA TYR A 43 -2.38 -3.08 -9.67
C TYR A 43 -2.34 -2.18 -10.90
N LYS A 44 -3.53 -1.89 -11.46
CA LYS A 44 -3.71 -0.64 -12.22
C LYS A 44 -3.91 0.47 -11.22
N TYR A 45 -3.38 1.64 -11.52
CA TYR A 45 -3.61 2.82 -10.69
C TYR A 45 -3.98 4.02 -11.55
N TYR A 46 -4.53 5.03 -10.90
CA TYR A 46 -4.64 6.38 -11.44
C TYR A 46 -4.89 7.37 -10.32
N PHE A 47 -4.53 8.63 -10.57
CA PHE A 47 -5.01 9.74 -9.77
C PHE A 47 -6.28 10.34 -10.39
N LEU A 48 -7.20 10.83 -9.57
CA LEU A 48 -8.32 11.67 -9.98
C LEU A 48 -8.19 13.05 -9.36
N LYS A 49 -8.25 14.08 -10.19
CA LYS A 49 -8.35 15.48 -9.75
C LYS A 49 -9.25 16.22 -10.73
N GLU A 50 -10.26 16.93 -10.21
CA GLU A 50 -11.19 17.73 -11.04
C GLU A 50 -11.90 16.93 -12.16
N LYS A 51 -12.23 15.65 -11.91
CA LYS A 51 -12.81 14.69 -12.86
C LYS A 51 -11.87 14.16 -13.94
N ASP A 52 -10.61 14.59 -13.96
CA ASP A 52 -9.62 14.04 -14.87
C ASP A 52 -8.87 12.87 -14.27
N THR A 53 -8.61 11.86 -15.11
CA THR A 53 -7.69 10.77 -14.80
C THR A 53 -6.27 11.19 -15.13
N LEU A 54 -5.39 11.13 -14.14
CA LEU A 54 -3.98 11.49 -14.24
C LEU A 54 -3.11 10.25 -14.06
N LEU A 55 -1.99 10.22 -14.78
CA LEU A 55 -0.92 9.23 -14.60
C LEU A 55 0.38 9.95 -14.25
N VAL A 56 1.26 9.25 -13.56
CA VAL A 56 2.59 9.77 -13.28
C VAL A 56 3.53 9.44 -14.44
N LYS A 57 4.18 10.46 -14.97
CA LYS A 57 5.22 10.39 -15.99
C LYS A 57 6.59 10.56 -15.36
N LEU A 58 7.52 9.70 -15.77
CA LEU A 58 8.94 9.81 -15.44
C LEU A 58 9.69 10.57 -16.54
N TYR A 59 10.62 11.43 -16.16
CA TYR A 59 11.47 12.16 -17.12
C TYR A 59 12.79 12.56 -16.46
N THR A 60 13.83 12.69 -17.28
CA THR A 60 15.12 13.26 -16.86
C THR A 60 15.06 14.78 -17.02
N LYS A 61 15.53 15.51 -16.01
CA LYS A 61 15.74 16.95 -16.12
C LYS A 61 17.12 17.24 -16.73
N PRO A 62 17.26 18.30 -17.55
CA PRO A 62 18.57 18.67 -18.11
C PRO A 62 19.66 18.91 -17.05
N GLU A 63 19.27 19.41 -15.88
CA GLU A 63 20.17 19.71 -14.76
C GLU A 63 20.61 18.48 -13.95
N HIS A 64 20.04 17.29 -14.19
CA HIS A 64 20.46 16.09 -13.48
C HIS A 64 21.78 15.57 -14.06
N ILE A 65 22.82 15.58 -13.21
CA ILE A 65 24.19 15.18 -13.58
C ILE A 65 24.26 13.66 -13.85
N ALA A 66 23.37 12.88 -13.23
CA ALA A 66 23.28 11.45 -13.43
C ALA A 66 22.03 11.08 -14.28
N PRO A 67 22.17 10.25 -15.32
CA PRO A 67 21.06 9.84 -16.21
C PRO A 67 19.97 9.00 -15.50
N PHE A 68 20.14 8.69 -14.22
CA PHE A 68 19.23 7.85 -13.42
C PHE A 68 18.32 8.64 -12.48
N GLU A 69 18.53 9.95 -12.34
CA GLU A 69 17.70 10.76 -11.47
C GLU A 69 16.41 11.12 -12.23
N LEU A 70 15.33 10.42 -11.92
CA LEU A 70 14.04 10.61 -12.58
C LEU A 70 13.18 11.59 -11.80
N SER A 71 12.74 12.64 -12.48
CA SER A 71 11.66 13.50 -12.03
C SER A 71 10.31 12.88 -12.32
N TRP A 72 9.34 13.22 -11.47
CA TRP A 72 7.98 12.74 -11.56
C TRP A 72 7.06 13.91 -11.89
N LYS A 73 6.14 13.73 -12.84
CA LYS A 73 5.10 14.69 -13.22
C LYS A 73 3.73 14.01 -13.32
N LEU A 74 2.69 14.57 -12.71
CA LEU A 74 1.31 14.16 -13.01
C LEU A 74 0.86 14.77 -14.33
N GLU A 75 0.31 13.94 -15.21
CA GLU A 75 -0.14 14.35 -16.54
C GLU A 75 -1.54 13.78 -16.83
N ARG A 76 -2.37 14.54 -17.54
CA ARG A 76 -3.71 14.08 -17.92
C ARG A 76 -3.58 12.93 -18.89
N LYS A 77 -4.21 11.79 -18.59
CA LYS A 77 -4.15 10.59 -19.44
C LYS A 77 -4.61 10.86 -20.87
N SER A 78 -5.63 11.70 -21.05
CA SER A 78 -6.16 12.11 -22.35
C SER A 78 -5.22 13.01 -23.17
N LYS A 79 -4.20 13.60 -22.54
CA LYS A 79 -3.23 14.51 -23.18
C LYS A 79 -1.88 13.85 -23.46
N LEU A 80 -1.70 12.59 -23.08
CA LEU A 80 -0.45 11.87 -23.36
C LEU A 80 -0.29 11.68 -24.86
N THR A 81 0.81 12.17 -25.42
CA THR A 81 1.25 11.75 -26.76
C THR A 81 1.68 10.29 -26.74
N PHE A 82 1.77 9.67 -27.92
CA PHE A 82 2.26 8.29 -28.06
C PHE A 82 3.61 8.07 -27.35
N GLU A 83 4.58 8.97 -27.57
CA GLU A 83 5.89 8.92 -26.91
C GLU A 83 5.79 9.10 -25.38
N GLN A 84 4.93 10.00 -24.92
CA GLN A 84 4.75 10.26 -23.50
C GLN A 84 4.12 9.06 -22.77
N ASP A 85 3.25 8.29 -23.46
CA ASP A 85 2.61 7.09 -22.90
C ASP A 85 3.63 6.00 -22.52
N TYR A 86 4.77 5.92 -23.21
CA TYR A 86 5.87 5.00 -22.86
C TYR A 86 6.63 5.38 -21.58
N THR A 87 6.59 6.67 -21.23
CA THR A 87 7.23 7.22 -20.02
C THR A 87 6.25 7.38 -18.85
N ALA A 88 4.98 7.03 -19.06
CA ALA A 88 3.98 6.98 -18.01
C ALA A 88 4.03 5.63 -17.28
N ILE A 89 3.84 5.68 -15.97
CA ILE A 89 3.61 4.49 -15.15
C ILE A 89 2.13 4.13 -15.31
N HIS A 90 1.85 2.88 -15.67
CA HIS A 90 0.49 2.35 -15.83
C HIS A 90 0.13 1.30 -14.78
N TYR A 91 1.14 0.61 -14.24
CA TYR A 91 0.94 -0.44 -13.24
C TYR A 91 1.94 -0.30 -12.10
N LEU A 92 1.51 -0.81 -10.95
CA LEU A 92 2.36 -1.07 -9.79
C LEU A 92 2.39 -2.59 -9.60
N ALA A 93 3.59 -3.18 -9.55
CA ALA A 93 3.73 -4.57 -9.17
C ALA A 93 4.30 -4.66 -7.76
N MET A 94 3.49 -5.14 -6.83
CA MET A 94 3.88 -5.35 -5.45
C MET A 94 4.36 -6.79 -5.29
N THR A 95 5.58 -6.97 -4.83
CA THR A 95 6.20 -8.29 -4.60
C THR A 95 6.71 -8.38 -3.18
N VAL A 96 6.39 -9.47 -2.48
CA VAL A 96 7.04 -9.79 -1.20
C VAL A 96 8.39 -10.42 -1.49
N LYS A 97 9.48 -9.82 -1.01
CA LYS A 97 10.84 -10.28 -1.27
C LYS A 97 11.36 -11.10 -0.09
N ALA A 98 12.47 -11.79 -0.32
CA ALA A 98 13.26 -12.37 0.76
C ALA A 98 13.89 -11.26 1.62
N GLY A 99 14.03 -11.54 2.91
CA GLY A 99 14.61 -10.60 3.87
C GLY A 99 13.54 -9.77 4.60
N ASP A 100 14.02 -8.82 5.38
CA ASP A 100 13.20 -7.93 6.18
C ASP A 100 13.36 -6.46 5.75
N TYR A 101 12.40 -5.65 6.17
CA TYR A 101 12.46 -4.21 6.10
C TYR A 101 12.87 -3.69 7.49
N PHE A 102 14.16 -3.37 7.64
CA PHE A 102 14.77 -2.86 8.87
C PHE A 102 14.54 -3.73 10.12
N GLY A 103 14.47 -5.05 9.96
CA GLY A 103 14.27 -6.02 11.03
C GLY A 103 12.88 -6.00 11.68
N GLN A 104 11.92 -5.25 11.11
CA GLN A 104 10.62 -4.99 11.74
C GLN A 104 9.41 -5.46 10.93
N ALA A 105 9.59 -5.65 9.62
CA ALA A 105 8.52 -6.03 8.70
C ALA A 105 9.04 -6.94 7.58
N SER A 106 8.14 -7.65 6.91
CA SER A 106 8.45 -8.32 5.64
C SER A 106 8.86 -7.29 4.59
N LEU A 107 9.87 -7.61 3.77
CA LEU A 107 10.33 -6.72 2.70
C LEU A 107 9.34 -6.70 1.53
N LEU A 108 8.73 -5.54 1.29
CA LEU A 108 7.81 -5.31 0.19
C LEU A 108 8.52 -4.49 -0.89
N GLN A 109 8.45 -4.91 -2.15
CA GLN A 109 8.96 -4.13 -3.28
C GLN A 109 7.81 -3.70 -4.18
N TYR A 110 7.75 -2.41 -4.52
CA TYR A 110 6.90 -1.91 -5.60
C TYR A 110 7.75 -1.65 -6.84
N ASP A 111 7.42 -2.31 -7.94
CA ASP A 111 7.95 -1.97 -9.26
C ASP A 111 6.95 -1.07 -10.00
N TYR A 112 7.43 0.08 -10.44
CA TYR A 112 6.70 1.03 -11.27
C TYR A 112 6.84 0.64 -12.74
N LEU A 113 5.74 0.22 -13.37
CA LEU A 113 5.76 -0.38 -14.69
C LEU A 113 5.09 0.49 -15.74
N SER A 114 5.67 0.48 -16.94
CA SER A 114 5.06 1.08 -18.14
C SER A 114 3.84 0.28 -18.61
N LYS A 115 3.17 0.77 -19.66
CA LYS A 115 2.05 0.07 -20.32
C LYS A 115 2.39 -1.35 -20.78
N GLU A 116 3.61 -1.55 -21.25
CA GLU A 116 4.13 -2.85 -21.71
C GLU A 116 4.71 -3.69 -20.55
N ARG A 117 4.41 -3.32 -19.29
CA ARG A 117 4.91 -3.96 -18.07
C ARG A 117 6.43 -3.96 -17.93
N ARG A 118 7.13 -3.04 -18.61
CA ARG A 118 8.58 -2.84 -18.41
C ARG A 118 8.82 -2.12 -17.10
N GLY A 119 9.74 -2.62 -16.28
CA GLY A 119 10.20 -1.94 -15.07
C GLY A 119 10.85 -0.61 -15.39
N MET A 120 10.39 0.45 -14.73
CA MET A 120 10.90 1.81 -14.92
C MET A 120 11.64 2.30 -13.67
N LYS A 121 11.13 1.94 -12.50
CA LYS A 121 11.71 2.25 -11.20
C LYS A 121 11.19 1.23 -10.18
N HIS A 122 11.85 1.13 -9.03
CA HIS A 122 11.36 0.37 -7.89
C HIS A 122 11.60 1.13 -6.59
N GLU A 123 10.83 0.79 -5.56
CA GLU A 123 11.06 1.19 -4.17
C GLU A 123 10.87 -0.03 -3.26
N GLN A 124 11.36 0.06 -2.02
CA GLN A 124 11.16 -0.96 -1.00
C GLN A 124 10.48 -0.35 0.24
N THR A 125 9.48 -1.04 0.76
CA THR A 125 8.71 -0.68 1.95
C THR A 125 8.47 -1.90 2.85
N GLY A 126 7.65 -1.73 3.89
CA GLY A 126 7.33 -2.78 4.86
C GLY A 126 5.91 -3.34 4.71
N LEU A 127 5.78 -4.62 5.05
CA LEU A 127 4.53 -5.34 5.27
C LEU A 127 4.57 -6.01 6.66
N VAL A 128 3.53 -5.82 7.46
CA VAL A 128 3.32 -6.58 8.69
C VAL A 128 2.11 -7.47 8.47
N GLU A 129 2.27 -8.78 8.65
CA GLU A 129 1.18 -9.77 8.64
C GLU A 129 1.38 -10.71 9.84
N VAL A 130 0.47 -10.65 10.81
CA VAL A 130 0.50 -11.49 12.01
C VAL A 130 -0.88 -12.09 12.23
N CYS A 131 -0.98 -13.40 12.08
CA CYS A 131 -2.25 -14.12 11.98
C CYS A 131 -3.11 -13.49 10.84
N SER A 132 -4.21 -12.79 11.13
CA SER A 132 -5.04 -12.10 10.13
C SER A 132 -4.90 -10.57 10.18
N ASP A 133 -4.09 -10.03 11.10
CA ASP A 133 -3.82 -8.60 11.20
C ASP A 133 -2.76 -8.23 10.16
N ILE A 134 -3.11 -7.35 9.23
CA ILE A 134 -2.24 -6.98 8.12
C ILE A 134 -2.17 -5.47 8.00
N SER A 135 -0.96 -4.92 7.87
CA SER A 135 -0.70 -3.52 7.56
C SER A 135 0.36 -3.42 6.46
N ILE A 136 0.06 -2.67 5.41
CA ILE A 136 0.97 -2.44 4.28
C ILE A 136 1.38 -0.99 4.25
N THR A 137 2.68 -0.72 4.10
CA THR A 137 3.14 0.61 3.71
C THR A 137 2.86 0.81 2.20
N PRO A 138 1.99 1.77 1.81
CA PRO A 138 1.72 2.04 0.40
C PRO A 138 2.98 2.59 -0.30
N PRO A 139 2.97 2.73 -1.64
CA PRO A 139 4.05 3.39 -2.37
C PRO A 139 4.29 4.81 -1.85
N THR A 140 5.53 5.18 -1.56
CA THR A 140 5.90 6.48 -0.96
C THR A 140 6.87 7.29 -1.83
N GLU A 141 7.20 6.84 -3.04
CA GLU A 141 8.09 7.59 -3.91
C GLU A 141 7.39 8.56 -4.89
N GLY A 142 8.07 9.67 -5.20
CA GLY A 142 7.64 10.61 -6.24
C GLY A 142 6.29 11.26 -5.93
N HIS A 143 5.29 11.05 -6.79
CA HIS A 143 3.93 11.54 -6.52
C HIS A 143 3.14 10.65 -5.56
N PHE A 144 3.61 9.45 -5.26
CA PHE A 144 2.96 8.56 -4.29
C PHE A 144 3.34 8.90 -2.85
N LEU A 145 4.39 9.72 -2.65
CA LEU A 145 4.79 10.27 -1.35
C LEU A 145 3.64 10.96 -0.59
N ILE A 146 2.65 11.49 -1.31
CA ILE A 146 1.44 12.06 -0.72
C ILE A 146 0.69 11.07 0.19
N THR A 147 0.86 9.76 -0.01
CA THR A 147 0.22 8.71 0.80
C THR A 147 0.81 8.57 2.20
N GLU A 148 1.95 9.21 2.51
CA GLU A 148 2.48 9.21 3.87
C GLU A 148 1.56 9.91 4.88
N LEU A 149 0.68 10.79 4.41
CA LEU A 149 -0.35 11.45 5.23
C LEU A 149 -1.67 10.67 5.26
N ASN A 150 -1.79 9.55 4.54
CA ASN A 150 -3.00 8.73 4.46
C ASN A 150 -3.02 7.61 5.52
N PRO A 151 -4.20 7.09 5.89
CA PRO A 151 -4.26 5.81 6.59
C PRO A 151 -3.54 4.73 5.77
N ARG A 152 -2.76 3.88 6.43
CA ARG A 152 -2.16 2.70 5.78
C ARG A 152 -3.27 1.70 5.42
N PRO A 153 -3.14 0.95 4.31
CA PRO A 153 -3.96 -0.24 4.09
C PRO A 153 -3.80 -1.22 5.25
N GLU A 154 -4.85 -1.33 6.06
CA GLU A 154 -4.85 -2.13 7.27
C GLU A 154 -6.16 -2.90 7.44
N ILE A 155 -6.08 -4.12 8.00
CA ILE A 155 -7.20 -4.95 8.41
C ILE A 155 -6.83 -5.65 9.71
N ARG A 156 -7.79 -5.78 10.64
CA ARG A 156 -7.59 -6.49 11.90
C ARG A 156 -8.78 -7.38 12.26
N GLU A 157 -8.51 -8.47 12.97
CA GLU A 157 -9.54 -9.32 13.56
C GLU A 157 -10.30 -8.60 14.69
N PRO A 158 -11.57 -8.98 14.96
CA PRO A 158 -12.37 -9.94 14.21
C PRO A 158 -12.79 -9.43 12.82
N LEU A 159 -12.73 -10.29 11.79
CA LEU A 159 -13.20 -9.99 10.43
C LEU A 159 -14.74 -10.01 10.34
N ILE A 160 -15.37 -9.07 11.03
CA ILE A 160 -16.82 -8.89 11.09
C ILE A 160 -17.20 -7.44 10.83
N LYS A 161 -18.40 -7.23 10.28
CA LYS A 161 -18.95 -5.90 10.09
C LYS A 161 -18.97 -5.13 11.41
N ASP A 162 -18.67 -3.84 11.33
CA ASP A 162 -18.59 -2.88 12.43
C ASP A 162 -17.42 -3.10 13.41
N ASN A 163 -16.49 -4.03 13.14
CA ASN A 163 -15.21 -4.05 13.85
C ASN A 163 -14.44 -2.74 13.61
N THR A 164 -13.85 -2.18 14.67
CA THR A 164 -13.12 -0.89 14.64
C THR A 164 -11.79 -0.98 15.36
N TRP A 165 -10.78 -0.28 14.86
CA TRP A 165 -9.49 -0.16 15.53
C TRP A 165 -8.82 1.17 15.20
N TYR A 166 -7.72 1.45 15.89
CA TYR A 166 -6.88 2.63 15.69
C TYR A 166 -5.46 2.21 15.36
N SER A 167 -4.80 3.02 14.54
CA SER A 167 -3.39 2.86 14.17
C SER A 167 -2.76 4.23 14.02
N THR A 168 -1.46 4.34 14.32
CA THR A 168 -0.71 5.58 14.14
C THR A 168 0.58 5.28 13.40
N HIS A 169 1.06 6.26 12.64
CA HIS A 169 2.42 6.26 12.12
C HIS A 169 2.95 7.68 12.06
N THR A 170 4.26 7.82 11.96
CA THR A 170 4.94 9.12 11.89
C THR A 170 5.55 9.29 10.50
N THR A 171 5.42 10.50 9.94
CA THR A 171 6.12 10.95 8.73
C THR A 171 6.92 12.22 9.05
N SER A 172 8.00 12.48 8.34
CA SER A 172 8.81 13.70 8.48
C SER A 172 8.47 14.70 7.38
N ASP A 173 9.00 15.92 7.49
CA ASP A 173 8.89 16.97 6.47
C ASP A 173 9.47 16.59 5.09
N VAL A 174 10.22 15.48 5.00
CA VAL A 174 10.60 14.86 3.71
C VAL A 174 9.37 14.45 2.88
N GLY A 175 8.26 14.11 3.52
CA GLY A 175 6.97 13.83 2.87
C GLY A 175 6.26 15.07 2.32
N GLY A 176 6.74 16.27 2.66
CA GLY A 176 6.20 17.54 2.23
C GLY A 176 6.53 17.87 0.77
N SER A 177 5.58 18.49 0.07
CA SER A 177 5.83 19.04 -1.26
C SER A 177 4.93 20.24 -1.55
N ASP A 178 5.49 21.24 -2.24
CA ASP A 178 4.74 22.40 -2.76
C ASP A 178 3.60 21.99 -3.71
N LYS A 179 3.62 20.75 -4.22
CA LYS A 179 2.58 20.19 -5.07
C LYS A 179 1.30 19.82 -4.31
N TRP A 180 1.41 19.52 -3.01
CA TRP A 180 0.27 19.19 -2.15
C TRP A 180 0.25 20.06 -0.90
N LYS A 181 1.13 19.77 0.06
CA LYS A 181 1.31 20.53 1.30
C LYS A 181 2.72 20.33 1.83
N THR A 182 3.24 21.36 2.49
CA THR A 182 4.50 21.34 3.23
C THR A 182 4.24 21.50 4.73
N TRP A 183 5.13 20.97 5.56
CA TRP A 183 5.13 21.13 7.01
C TRP A 183 6.58 21.06 7.52
N GLN A 184 6.78 21.27 8.82
CA GLN A 184 8.09 21.19 9.45
C GLN A 184 8.11 20.10 10.52
N GLY A 185 9.20 19.34 10.55
CA GLY A 185 9.42 18.30 11.56
C GLY A 185 8.53 17.07 11.38
N ALA A 186 8.53 16.22 12.41
CA ALA A 186 7.76 14.98 12.43
C ALA A 186 6.27 15.27 12.69
N VAL A 187 5.42 14.56 11.96
CA VAL A 187 3.96 14.61 12.09
C VAL A 187 3.45 13.20 12.35
N GLU A 188 2.66 13.06 13.41
CA GLU A 188 1.89 11.85 13.66
C GLU A 188 0.59 11.87 12.84
N VAL A 189 0.31 10.74 12.19
CA VAL A 189 -0.90 10.47 11.42
C VAL A 189 -1.72 9.47 12.21
N SER A 190 -2.76 9.96 12.88
CA SER A 190 -3.65 9.14 13.71
C SER A 190 -4.85 8.68 12.90
N SER A 191 -5.00 7.36 12.75
CA SER A 191 -6.01 6.75 11.88
C SER A 191 -7.03 5.93 12.67
N SER A 192 -8.31 6.09 12.31
CA SER A 192 -9.43 5.26 12.77
C SER A 192 -9.96 4.42 11.62
N TYR A 193 -10.30 3.16 11.90
CA TYR A 193 -10.73 2.19 10.91
C TYR A 193 -12.06 1.55 11.31
N ARG A 194 -12.85 1.15 10.32
CA ARG A 194 -14.05 0.33 10.50
C ARG A 194 -14.26 -0.62 9.32
N ILE A 195 -14.53 -1.90 9.57
CA ILE A 195 -15.13 -2.79 8.55
C ILE A 195 -16.58 -2.34 8.33
N ARG A 196 -16.81 -1.49 7.33
CA ARG A 196 -18.15 -0.96 7.03
C ARG A 196 -19.09 -2.05 6.51
N ASP A 197 -18.57 -2.95 5.68
CA ASP A 197 -19.42 -3.93 5.00
C ASP A 197 -18.64 -5.16 4.50
N ILE A 198 -19.38 -6.18 4.10
CA ILE A 198 -18.85 -7.38 3.45
C ILE A 198 -19.63 -7.60 2.15
N GLN A 199 -18.96 -7.45 1.01
CA GLN A 199 -19.62 -7.48 -0.30
C GLN A 199 -18.82 -8.26 -1.33
N THR A 200 -19.51 -8.90 -2.27
CA THR A 200 -18.87 -9.44 -3.47
C THR A 200 -18.69 -8.33 -4.50
N ILE A 201 -17.44 -8.02 -4.84
CA ILE A 201 -17.11 -7.01 -5.84
C ILE A 201 -16.57 -7.67 -7.12
N LYS A 202 -16.83 -7.04 -8.26
CA LYS A 202 -16.20 -7.43 -9.54
C LYS A 202 -14.81 -6.81 -9.63
N THR A 203 -13.80 -7.64 -9.87
CA THR A 203 -12.41 -7.23 -10.12
C THR A 203 -11.93 -7.80 -11.46
N ASN A 204 -10.70 -7.46 -11.89
CA ASN A 204 -10.11 -8.10 -13.08
C ASN A 204 -9.76 -9.59 -12.87
N ILE A 205 -9.66 -10.04 -11.63
CA ILE A 205 -9.34 -11.45 -11.31
C ILE A 205 -10.58 -12.26 -10.91
N GLY A 206 -11.78 -11.71 -11.12
CA GLY A 206 -13.05 -12.36 -10.85
C GLY A 206 -13.92 -11.63 -9.83
N PHE A 207 -14.97 -12.31 -9.37
CA PHE A 207 -15.84 -11.82 -8.32
C PHE A 207 -15.29 -12.26 -6.96
N LEU A 208 -14.96 -11.30 -6.10
CA LEU A 208 -14.31 -11.56 -4.83
C LEU A 208 -15.20 -11.08 -3.69
N LYS A 209 -15.42 -11.94 -2.69
CA LYS A 209 -15.99 -11.53 -1.41
C LYS A 209 -14.93 -10.70 -0.67
N CYS A 210 -15.26 -9.47 -0.35
CA CYS A 210 -14.35 -8.52 0.26
C CYS A 210 -14.93 -7.88 1.51
N PHE A 211 -14.07 -7.64 2.50
CA PHE A 211 -14.29 -6.72 3.59
C PHE A 211 -14.01 -5.31 3.08
N ILE A 212 -14.95 -4.39 3.26
CA ILE A 212 -14.80 -2.99 2.88
C ILE A 212 -14.47 -2.20 4.15
N ILE A 213 -13.27 -1.64 4.19
CA ILE A 213 -12.75 -0.89 5.33
C ILE A 213 -12.80 0.59 5.00
N ASP A 214 -13.49 1.37 5.84
CA ASP A 214 -13.36 2.82 5.85
C ASP A 214 -12.27 3.20 6.84
N ALA A 215 -11.35 4.08 6.43
CA ALA A 215 -10.31 4.61 7.28
C ALA A 215 -10.23 6.14 7.15
N ASN A 216 -10.10 6.83 8.27
CA ASN A 216 -9.94 8.28 8.34
C ASN A 216 -8.70 8.60 9.17
N ALA A 217 -7.82 9.43 8.62
CA ALA A 217 -6.63 9.90 9.32
C ALA A 217 -6.72 11.40 9.60
N GLN A 218 -6.22 11.78 10.78
CA GLN A 218 -6.06 13.15 11.21
C GLN A 218 -4.58 13.38 11.56
N SER A 219 -4.05 14.50 11.11
CA SER A 219 -2.73 15.00 11.50
C SER A 219 -2.75 16.52 11.61
N LEU A 220 -1.66 17.11 12.07
CA LEU A 220 -1.49 18.58 12.08
C LEU A 220 -1.55 19.20 10.67
N VAL A 221 -1.30 18.42 9.62
CA VAL A 221 -1.31 18.87 8.21
C VAL A 221 -2.74 18.87 7.64
N GLY A 222 -3.62 18.05 8.20
CA GLY A 222 -5.04 17.97 7.85
C GLY A 222 -5.57 16.54 7.84
N GLU A 223 -6.72 16.37 7.18
CA GLU A 223 -7.45 15.11 7.13
C GLU A 223 -7.29 14.41 5.77
N THR A 224 -7.21 13.09 5.83
CA THR A 224 -7.15 12.21 4.66
C THR A 224 -7.97 10.94 4.93
N ARG A 225 -8.27 10.19 3.87
CA ARG A 225 -9.10 8.98 3.97
C ARG A 225 -8.59 7.85 3.10
N LEU A 226 -8.99 6.64 3.43
CA LEU A 226 -8.80 5.45 2.61
C LEU A 226 -10.06 4.59 2.67
N VAL A 227 -10.55 4.13 1.52
CA VAL A 227 -11.46 2.99 1.45
C VAL A 227 -10.70 1.80 0.87
N ALA A 228 -10.50 0.76 1.67
CA ALA A 228 -9.80 -0.45 1.29
C ALA A 228 -10.76 -1.63 1.09
N TYR A 229 -10.45 -2.51 0.14
CA TYR A 229 -11.19 -3.74 -0.12
C TYR A 229 -10.25 -4.90 0.08
N TYR A 230 -10.47 -5.66 1.16
CA TYR A 230 -9.63 -6.78 1.55
C TYR A 230 -10.32 -8.10 1.23
N ASN A 231 -9.61 -9.04 0.61
CA ASN A 231 -10.02 -10.40 0.39
C ASN A 231 -9.03 -11.35 1.08
N GLU A 232 -9.53 -12.39 1.74
CA GLU A 232 -8.70 -13.30 2.53
C GLU A 232 -7.69 -14.11 1.70
N GLU A 233 -7.90 -14.30 0.39
CA GLU A 233 -6.96 -15.01 -0.48
C GLU A 233 -5.98 -14.06 -1.18
N TYR A 234 -6.45 -12.87 -1.58
CA TYR A 234 -5.73 -11.94 -2.46
C TYR A 234 -5.29 -10.64 -1.77
N GLY A 235 -5.58 -10.49 -0.49
CA GLY A 235 -5.26 -9.31 0.30
C GLY A 235 -6.06 -8.08 -0.13
N PHE A 236 -5.45 -6.90 -0.02
CA PHE A 236 -6.03 -5.66 -0.53
C PHE A 236 -6.12 -5.68 -2.05
N VAL A 237 -7.33 -5.85 -2.57
CA VAL A 237 -7.61 -5.91 -4.00
C VAL A 237 -8.01 -4.56 -4.59
N LYS A 238 -8.38 -3.60 -3.74
CA LYS A 238 -8.63 -2.21 -4.15
C LYS A 238 -8.36 -1.24 -3.02
N LEU A 239 -7.73 -0.12 -3.33
CA LEU A 239 -7.43 0.98 -2.40
C LEU A 239 -7.88 2.29 -3.05
N ASN A 240 -8.71 3.06 -2.36
CA ASN A 240 -9.16 4.39 -2.79
C ASN A 240 -8.76 5.42 -1.73
N PHE A 241 -7.64 6.08 -1.94
CA PHE A 241 -7.16 7.15 -1.07
C PHE A 241 -7.86 8.46 -1.44
N THR A 242 -8.23 9.25 -0.43
CA THR A 242 -8.50 10.68 -0.55
C THR A 242 -7.32 11.41 0.08
N ASN A 243 -6.54 12.08 -0.75
CA ASN A 243 -5.27 12.68 -0.39
C ASN A 243 -5.46 14.09 0.18
N ILE A 244 -4.39 14.62 0.78
CA ILE A 244 -4.40 15.90 1.50
C ILE A 244 -4.69 17.12 0.60
N ASP A 245 -4.46 16.99 -0.70
CA ASP A 245 -4.74 18.02 -1.71
C ASP A 245 -6.13 17.87 -2.36
N GLY A 246 -6.95 16.96 -1.86
CA GLY A 246 -8.28 16.63 -2.39
C GLY A 246 -8.27 15.73 -3.62
N SER A 247 -7.10 15.33 -4.13
CA SER A 247 -7.03 14.30 -5.18
C SER A 247 -7.38 12.91 -4.63
N TYR A 248 -7.76 12.01 -5.53
CA TYR A 248 -7.91 10.59 -5.19
C TYR A 248 -6.78 9.80 -5.83
N LEU A 249 -6.21 8.84 -5.11
CA LEU A 249 -5.38 7.78 -5.68
C LEU A 249 -6.17 6.47 -5.61
N VAL A 250 -6.38 5.85 -6.77
CA VAL A 250 -7.03 4.53 -6.87
C VAL A 250 -5.99 3.51 -7.29
N MET A 251 -5.92 2.39 -6.57
CA MET A 251 -5.19 1.19 -6.95
C MET A 251 -6.18 0.02 -7.01
N ASP A 252 -6.28 -0.66 -8.14
CA ASP A 252 -7.24 -1.74 -8.39
C ASP A 252 -6.52 -2.96 -8.95
N ILE A 253 -6.75 -4.12 -8.36
CA ILE A 253 -6.04 -5.35 -8.72
C ILE A 253 -6.30 -5.70 -10.18
N ASN A 254 -5.22 -5.98 -10.90
CA ASN A 254 -5.24 -6.38 -12.28
C ASN A 254 -4.97 -7.87 -12.47
N SER A 255 -3.94 -8.39 -11.79
CA SER A 255 -3.58 -9.81 -11.86
C SER A 255 -2.73 -10.21 -10.67
N VAL A 256 -2.71 -11.49 -10.33
CA VAL A 256 -1.82 -12.06 -9.31
C VAL A 256 -1.02 -13.18 -9.92
N LYS A 257 0.30 -13.20 -9.71
CA LYS A 257 1.17 -14.33 -10.05
C LYS A 257 1.58 -15.05 -8.77
N LYS A 258 1.25 -16.33 -8.70
CA LYS A 258 1.69 -17.26 -7.66
C LYS A 258 2.92 -17.98 -8.22
N PHE A 259 3.98 -18.09 -7.42
CA PHE A 259 5.17 -18.89 -7.73
C PHE A 259 5.15 -20.15 -6.88
#